data_AF-A0A6G5A344-F1
#
_entry.id   AF-A0A6G5A344-F1
#
_cell.length_a   1.000
_cell.length_b   1.000
_cell.length_c   1.000
_cell.angle_alpha   90.00
_cell.angle_beta   90.00
_cell.angle_gamma   90.00
#
_symmetry.space_group_name_H-M   'P 1'
#
loop_
_entity.id
_entity.type
_entity.pdbx_description
1 polymer ?
#
loop_
_entity_poly.entity_id
_entity_poly.type
_entity_poly.pdbx_seq_one_letter_code
_entity_poly.pdbx_strand_id
1 'polypeptide(L)'
;MHKRMASWTCLAFLAAIAFVSGDKPPFPCTRVTGTSFGNTSRPPFGPFCEEGNKVTHPNRTWIGFNLKRPHCILCCAGKDRTGNIYYNVSKLSAHSCSNLKKH
;
A
#
# COMPACT_ATOMS: atom_id res chain seq x y z
N MET A 1 38.35 -16.88 -44.16
CA MET A 1 38.09 -15.46 -44.49
C MET A 1 37.51 -14.78 -43.26
N HIS A 2 38.30 -13.92 -42.62
CA HIS A 2 37.88 -13.07 -41.50
C HIS A 2 36.97 -11.95 -42.00
N LYS A 3 35.81 -11.73 -41.36
CA LYS A 3 35.04 -10.48 -41.49
C LYS A 3 34.95 -9.77 -40.13
N ARG A 4 35.69 -8.66 -40.10
CA ARG A 4 35.63 -7.42 -39.30
C ARG A 4 34.32 -7.22 -38.51
N MET A 5 34.38 -7.09 -37.18
CA MET A 5 34.67 -5.89 -36.35
C MET A 5 33.47 -4.95 -36.11
N ALA A 6 33.37 -4.55 -34.85
CA ALA A 6 32.64 -3.40 -34.29
C ALA A 6 31.10 -3.57 -34.22
N SER A 7 30.37 -3.02 -33.26
CA SER A 7 30.70 -1.98 -32.30
C SER A 7 29.74 -2.05 -31.12
N TRP A 8 30.27 -1.58 -30.00
CA TRP A 8 29.65 -1.22 -28.74
C TRP A 8 28.30 -0.49 -28.88
N THR A 9 27.29 -0.92 -28.14
CA THR A 9 26.37 0.00 -27.43
C THR A 9 25.54 -0.77 -26.39
N CYS A 10 26.01 -0.73 -25.14
CA CYS A 10 25.14 -0.88 -23.98
C CYS A 10 24.16 0.30 -23.96
N LEU A 11 22.93 0.13 -24.45
CA LEU A 11 21.83 1.01 -24.06
C LEU A 11 21.03 0.32 -22.95
N ALA A 12 21.52 0.50 -21.72
CA ALA A 12 20.70 0.35 -20.54
C ALA A 12 19.68 1.49 -20.54
N PHE A 13 18.52 1.27 -21.16
CA PHE A 13 17.35 2.10 -20.91
C PHE A 13 16.86 1.80 -19.49
N LEU A 14 17.42 2.53 -18.52
CA LEU A 14 16.74 2.80 -17.26
C LEU A 14 15.47 3.56 -17.61
N ALA A 15 14.40 2.82 -17.91
CA ALA A 15 13.07 3.37 -17.94
C ALA A 15 12.81 3.95 -16.55
N ALA A 16 12.85 5.28 -16.45
CA ALA A 16 12.30 5.99 -15.31
C ALA A 16 10.84 5.54 -15.22
N ILE A 17 10.55 4.66 -14.27
CA ILE A 17 9.20 4.22 -13.98
C ILE A 17 8.51 5.46 -13.41
N ALA A 18 7.90 6.25 -14.29
CA ALA A 18 7.01 7.31 -13.90
C ALA A 18 5.79 6.63 -13.26
N PHE A 19 5.88 6.38 -11.95
CA PHE A 19 4.76 5.93 -11.13
C PHE A 19 3.74 7.07 -11.04
N VAL A 20 2.89 7.18 -12.05
CA VAL A 20 1.63 7.90 -11.96
C VAL A 20 0.57 6.85 -11.65
N SER A 21 0.58 6.34 -10.41
CA SER A 21 -0.61 5.69 -9.85
C SER A 21 -1.44 6.80 -9.19
N GLY A 22 -2.74 6.81 -9.47
CA GLY A 22 -3.71 7.77 -8.94
C GLY A 22 -3.90 7.55 -7.44
N ASP A 23 -2.94 8.04 -6.65
CA ASP A 23 -2.73 7.69 -5.23
C ASP A 23 -3.05 8.86 -4.30
N LYS A 24 -4.25 9.46 -4.39
CA LYS A 24 -4.68 10.40 -3.35
C LYS A 24 -5.43 9.62 -2.26
N PRO A 25 -4.84 9.46 -1.07
CA PRO A 25 -5.55 8.82 0.02
C PRO A 25 -6.81 9.65 0.37
N PRO A 26 -7.94 8.99 0.69
CA PRO A 26 -9.11 9.70 1.17
C PRO A 26 -8.77 10.42 2.49
N PHE A 27 -9.29 11.64 2.69
CA PHE A 27 -9.15 12.31 3.99
C PHE A 27 -9.82 11.44 5.08
N PRO A 28 -9.17 11.16 6.23
CA PRO A 28 -7.98 11.80 6.82
C PRO A 28 -6.66 11.02 6.65
N CYS A 29 -6.56 10.15 5.64
CA CYS A 29 -5.43 9.24 5.45
C CYS A 29 -4.22 9.92 4.80
N THR A 30 -3.02 9.53 5.24
CA THR A 30 -1.76 9.99 4.65
C THR A 30 -1.31 9.07 3.53
N ARG A 31 -0.52 9.60 2.60
CA ARG A 31 -0.04 8.84 1.44
C ARG A 31 0.96 7.78 1.88
N VAL A 32 0.82 6.58 1.33
CA VAL A 32 1.72 5.45 1.50
C VAL A 32 2.34 5.13 0.14
N THR A 33 3.67 5.10 0.08
CA THR A 33 4.41 4.71 -1.12
C THR A 33 4.85 3.27 -1.03
N GLY A 34 5.30 2.68 -2.14
CA GLY A 34 5.88 1.34 -2.13
C GLY A 34 7.04 1.19 -1.13
N THR A 35 7.79 2.26 -0.87
CA THR A 35 8.91 2.32 0.09
C THR A 35 8.44 2.49 1.54
N SER A 36 7.37 3.27 1.80
CA SER A 36 6.87 3.47 3.16
C SER A 36 5.90 2.38 3.62
N PHE A 37 5.40 1.55 2.71
CA PHE A 37 4.35 0.55 2.99
C PHE A 37 4.67 -0.38 4.17
N GLY A 38 5.84 -1.03 4.15
CA GLY A 38 6.25 -1.93 5.23
C GLY A 38 6.38 -1.22 6.58
N ASN A 39 6.92 0.01 6.56
CA ASN A 39 7.18 0.81 7.77
C ASN A 39 5.91 1.50 8.32
N THR A 40 4.88 1.65 7.49
CA THR A 40 3.62 2.29 7.88
C THR A 40 2.67 1.30 8.55
N SER A 41 2.90 -0.01 8.38
CA SER A 41 2.10 -1.06 9.01
C SER A 41 2.14 -0.93 10.52
N ARG A 42 0.97 -0.78 11.15
CA ARG A 42 0.83 -0.84 12.59
C ARG A 42 -0.02 -2.06 12.97
N PRO A 43 0.59 -3.10 13.55
CA PRO A 43 -0.19 -4.12 14.25
C PRO A 43 -1.06 -3.45 15.34
N PRO A 44 -2.29 -3.92 15.56
CA PRO A 44 -2.95 -5.08 14.96
C PRO A 44 -3.89 -4.72 13.78
N PHE A 45 -3.66 -3.62 13.07
CA PHE A 45 -4.66 -3.08 12.13
C PHE A 45 -4.69 -3.74 10.75
N GLY A 46 -3.60 -4.38 10.32
CA GLY A 46 -3.53 -5.08 9.03
C GLY A 46 -4.66 -6.09 8.81
N PRO A 47 -4.90 -7.03 9.74
CA PRO A 47 -6.00 -8.00 9.63
C PRO A 47 -7.39 -7.40 9.49
N PHE A 48 -7.68 -6.26 10.14
CA PHE A 48 -8.97 -5.57 9.97
C PHE A 48 -9.14 -5.03 8.55
N CYS A 49 -8.07 -4.48 7.98
CA CYS A 49 -8.08 -3.99 6.60
C CYS A 49 -8.18 -5.15 5.60
N GLU A 50 -7.50 -6.26 5.85
CA GLU A 50 -7.58 -7.46 5.02
C GLU A 50 -9.01 -8.02 5.01
N GLU A 51 -9.61 -8.24 6.18
CA GLU A 51 -10.97 -8.77 6.31
C GLU A 51 -11.99 -7.88 5.59
N GLY A 52 -11.88 -6.56 5.72
CA GLY A 52 -12.77 -5.61 5.07
C GLY A 52 -12.63 -5.51 3.55
N ASN A 53 -11.53 -6.03 2.97
CA ASN A 53 -11.24 -5.90 1.55
C ASN A 53 -11.00 -7.24 0.83
N LYS A 54 -11.01 -8.37 1.53
CA LYS A 54 -10.71 -9.69 0.93
C LYS A 54 -11.64 -10.08 -0.22
N VAL A 55 -12.88 -9.59 -0.24
CA VAL A 55 -13.85 -9.91 -1.31
C VAL A 55 -13.57 -9.09 -2.57
N THR A 56 -13.35 -7.79 -2.43
CA THR A 56 -13.13 -6.88 -3.56
C THR A 56 -11.69 -6.88 -4.07
N HIS A 57 -10.74 -7.18 -3.19
CA HIS A 57 -9.31 -7.11 -3.45
C HIS A 57 -8.52 -8.24 -2.72
N PRO A 58 -8.80 -9.52 -3.04
CA PRO A 58 -8.23 -10.68 -2.35
C PRO A 58 -6.71 -10.82 -2.46
N ASN A 59 -6.10 -10.30 -3.53
CA ASN A 59 -4.70 -10.54 -3.87
C ASN A 59 -3.78 -9.37 -3.51
N ARG A 60 -4.09 -8.67 -2.42
CA ARG A 60 -3.29 -7.53 -1.93
C ARG A 60 -2.82 -7.80 -0.51
N THR A 61 -1.59 -7.39 -0.21
CA THR A 61 -1.14 -7.29 1.17
C THR A 61 -1.71 -6.02 1.77
N TRP A 62 -2.34 -6.12 2.94
CA TRP A 62 -3.02 -5.00 3.58
C TRP A 62 -2.29 -4.51 4.83
N ILE A 63 -2.22 -3.19 4.98
CA ILE A 63 -1.79 -2.54 6.21
C ILE A 63 -2.89 -1.60 6.69
N GLY A 64 -3.01 -1.50 8.01
CA GLY A 64 -3.85 -0.50 8.65
C GLY A 64 -3.00 0.52 9.40
N PHE A 65 -3.39 1.80 9.34
CA PHE A 65 -2.70 2.91 9.97
C PHE A 65 -3.65 4.06 10.32
N ASN A 66 -3.16 5.02 11.12
CA ASN A 66 -3.85 6.28 11.42
C ASN A 66 -5.31 6.10 11.89
N LEU A 67 -5.54 5.22 12.88
CA LEU A 67 -6.85 5.07 13.52
C LEU A 67 -7.29 6.40 14.15
N LYS A 68 -8.34 7.02 13.60
CA LYS A 68 -8.93 8.24 14.12
C LYS A 68 -10.06 7.91 15.09
N ARG A 69 -9.86 8.28 16.35
CA ARG A 69 -10.89 8.29 17.39
C ARG A 69 -11.54 9.69 17.47
N PRO A 70 -12.80 9.80 17.93
CA PRO A 70 -13.68 8.74 18.44
C PRO A 70 -14.43 7.95 17.35
N HIS A 71 -14.35 8.36 16.09
CA HIS A 71 -15.15 7.78 15.00
C HIS A 71 -14.70 6.39 14.52
N CYS A 72 -13.58 5.88 15.07
CA CYS A 72 -13.04 4.54 14.81
C CYS A 72 -12.76 4.29 13.33
N ILE A 73 -12.28 5.33 12.66
CA ILE A 73 -11.94 5.34 11.24
C ILE A 73 -10.49 4.88 11.10
N LEU A 74 -10.27 3.77 10.41
CA LEU A 74 -8.97 3.19 10.13
C LEU A 74 -8.60 3.40 8.66
N CYS A 75 -7.40 3.91 8.40
CA CYS A 75 -6.88 4.00 7.05
C CYS A 75 -6.26 2.66 6.65
N CYS A 76 -6.64 2.17 5.48
CA CYS A 76 -6.16 0.92 4.92
C CYS A 76 -5.42 1.20 3.62
N ALA A 77 -4.26 0.56 3.44
CA ALA A 77 -3.55 0.54 2.17
C ALA A 77 -3.29 -0.91 1.76
N GLY A 78 -3.64 -1.25 0.52
CA GLY A 78 -3.47 -2.57 -0.08
C GLY A 78 -2.45 -2.52 -1.22
N LYS A 79 -1.33 -3.23 -1.09
CA LYS A 79 -0.30 -3.34 -2.13
C LYS A 79 -0.49 -4.62 -2.92
N ASP A 80 -0.60 -4.51 -4.25
CA ASP A 80 -0.59 -5.67 -5.13
C ASP A 80 0.85 -6.13 -5.46
N ARG A 81 0.96 -7.25 -6.18
CA ARG A 81 2.27 -7.84 -6.56
C ARG A 81 3.09 -6.95 -7.48
N THR A 82 2.45 -6.05 -8.24
CA THR A 82 3.11 -5.08 -9.12
C THR A 82 3.54 -3.80 -8.38
N GLY A 83 3.18 -3.68 -7.10
CA GLY A 83 3.54 -2.56 -6.25
C GLY A 83 2.56 -1.39 -6.26
N ASN A 84 1.42 -1.50 -6.94
CA ASN A 84 0.40 -0.45 -6.92
C ASN A 84 -0.32 -0.44 -5.58
N ILE A 85 -0.56 0.76 -5.07
CA ILE A 85 -1.20 0.98 -3.79
C ILE A 85 -2.66 1.35 -4.02
N TYR A 86 -3.55 0.61 -3.38
CA TYR A 86 -4.96 0.94 -3.29
C TYR A 86 -5.27 1.44 -1.88
N TYR A 87 -6.12 2.46 -1.76
CA TYR A 87 -6.52 3.03 -0.48
C TYR A 87 -7.98 2.71 -0.18
N ASN A 88 -8.25 2.42 1.08
CA ASN A 88 -9.62 2.34 1.59
C ASN A 88 -9.69 2.90 3.01
N VAL A 89 -10.89 3.27 3.42
CA VAL A 89 -11.20 3.63 4.80
C VAL A 89 -12.13 2.58 5.37
N SER A 90 -11.74 1.97 6.48
CA SER A 90 -12.56 0.99 7.19
C SER A 90 -13.06 1.59 8.49
N LYS A 91 -14.35 1.46 8.76
CA LYS A 91 -14.93 1.81 10.05
C LYS A 91 -14.90 0.58 10.95
N LEU A 92 -14.14 0.66 12.04
CA LEU A 92 -14.09 -0.42 13.03
C LEU A 92 -15.38 -0.40 13.88
N SER A 93 -15.77 -1.58 14.37
CA SER A 93 -16.82 -1.67 15.39
C SER A 93 -16.40 -0.90 16.65
N ALA A 94 -17.38 -0.37 17.39
CA ALA A 94 -17.10 0.33 18.64
C ALA A 94 -16.30 -0.54 19.62
N HIS A 95 -16.64 -1.84 19.70
CA HIS A 95 -15.97 -2.82 20.56
C HIS A 95 -14.50 -3.04 20.17
N SER A 96 -14.20 -3.28 18.89
CA SER A 96 -12.83 -3.42 18.41
C SER A 96 -12.03 -2.15 18.68
N CYS A 97 -12.62 -0.99 18.41
CA CYS A 97 -11.97 0.30 18.60
C CYS A 97 -11.65 0.63 20.07
N SER A 98 -12.51 0.25 21.01
CA SER A 98 -12.28 0.43 22.45
C SER A 98 -11.22 -0.52 23.02
N ASN A 99 -11.17 -1.76 22.54
CA ASN A 99 -10.17 -2.74 22.99
C ASN A 99 -8.75 -2.37 22.56
N LEU A 100 -8.61 -1.72 21.39
CA LEU A 100 -7.37 -1.15 20.91
C LEU A 100 -6.86 0.04 21.76
N LYS A 101 -7.52 0.42 22.86
CA LYS A 101 -7.06 1.47 23.79
C LYS A 101 -6.12 0.92 24.88
N LYS A 102 -6.08 -0.40 25.05
CA LYS A 102 -5.38 -1.06 26.16
C LYS A 102 -3.97 -1.55 25.82
N HIS A 103 -3.49 -1.27 24.61
CA HIS A 103 -2.12 -1.50 24.14
C HIS A 103 -1.52 -0.16 23.74
#